data_AF-A0A954URY9-F1
#
_entry.id   AF-A0A954URY9-F1
#
_cell.length_a   1.000
_cell.length_b   1.000
_cell.length_c   1.000
_cell.angle_alpha   90.00
_cell.angle_beta   90.00
_cell.angle_gamma   90.00
#
_symmetry.space_group_name_H-M   'P 1'
#
loop_
_entity.id
_entity.type
_entity.pdbx_description
1 polymer ?
#
loop_
_entity_poly.entity_id
_entity_poly.type
_entity_poly.pdbx_seq_one_letter_code
_entity_poly.pdbx_strand_id
1 'polypeptide(L)'
;MRSMTSWGIAILLAAGMTTGELRAEVYGIEQAVSAFQLPSNGPARPGIHSGKVISVKLLAGPQAGVPFVIWCDSQRLRGRGGGGPRDGAEYRAEAPTSNGDVMAIDAFTKDGRSGTLHIAGMPYDLADGRLFLISTQDATPRVLQVQCELTELKGIRGGPVQTRAQRIAKFAEQNETVRKFWTDSAKP
;
A
#
# COMPACT_ATOMS: atom_id res chain seq x y z
N MET A 1 -22.70 -10.69 7.51
CA MET A 1 -21.40 -10.48 8.20
C MET A 1 -20.97 -9.03 8.02
N ARG A 2 -20.98 -8.22 9.08
CA ARG A 2 -20.57 -6.80 9.03
C ARG A 2 -19.05 -6.73 9.12
N SER A 3 -18.39 -6.30 8.04
CA SER A 3 -16.97 -5.96 8.04
C SER A 3 -16.77 -4.68 8.85
N MET A 4 -16.25 -4.78 10.07
CA MET A 4 -15.74 -3.64 10.83
C MET A 4 -14.52 -3.07 10.10
N THR A 5 -14.65 -1.85 9.57
CA THR A 5 -13.49 -1.03 9.23
C THR A 5 -12.90 -0.53 10.56
N SER A 6 -11.72 -1.01 10.91
CA SER A 6 -10.97 -0.46 12.05
C SER A 6 -10.30 0.84 11.58
N TRP A 7 -10.73 1.96 12.15
CA TRP A 7 -10.11 3.27 11.97
C TRP A 7 -9.25 3.54 13.19
N GLY A 8 -7.94 3.33 13.08
CA GLY A 8 -6.98 3.75 14.10
C GLY A 8 -6.29 5.02 13.64
N ILE A 9 -6.79 6.18 14.07
CA ILE A 9 -6.00 7.43 14.01
C ILE A 9 -5.55 7.69 15.45
N ALA A 10 -4.27 7.51 15.74
CA ALA A 10 -3.67 8.01 16.96
C ALA A 10 -3.27 9.48 16.72
N ILE A 11 -4.14 10.41 17.10
CA ILE A 11 -3.83 11.85 17.02
C ILE A 11 -3.13 12.25 18.31
N LEU A 12 -1.84 12.58 18.24
CA LEU A 12 -1.15 13.27 19.33
C LEU A 12 -1.06 14.77 18.96
N LEU A 13 -1.83 15.62 19.65
CA LEU A 13 -1.77 17.08 19.49
C LEU A 13 -0.70 17.64 20.44
N ALA A 14 0.38 18.20 19.89
CA ALA A 14 1.32 19.01 20.68
C ALA A 14 0.90 20.49 20.57
N ALA A 15 0.50 21.10 21.68
CA ALA A 15 0.15 22.52 21.74
C ALA A 15 1.37 23.37 22.12
N GLY A 16 1.84 24.20 21.19
CA GLY A 16 2.85 25.23 21.42
C GLY A 16 2.44 26.52 20.68
N MET A 17 2.31 27.62 21.42
CA MET A 17 1.74 28.89 20.97
C MET A 17 2.64 29.67 19.99
N THR A 18 2.09 30.17 18.87
CA THR A 18 2.20 31.56 18.38
C THR A 18 1.45 31.73 17.06
N THR A 19 0.93 32.94 16.83
CA THR A 19 -0.09 33.30 15.84
C THR A 19 0.44 33.30 14.40
N GLY A 20 0.12 32.24 13.66
CA GLY A 20 0.29 32.12 12.21
C GLY A 20 -0.09 30.71 11.81
N GLU A 21 -1.26 30.52 11.18
CA GLU A 21 -1.88 29.24 10.76
C GLU A 21 -1.12 27.98 11.22
N LEU A 22 -1.26 27.62 12.49
CA LEU A 22 -0.68 26.39 13.04
C LEU A 22 -1.41 25.20 12.40
N ARG A 23 -0.85 24.69 11.31
CA ARG A 23 -1.16 23.33 10.86
C ARG A 23 -0.68 22.39 11.95
N ALA A 24 -1.62 21.83 12.71
CA ALA A 24 -1.32 20.82 13.71
C ALA A 24 -0.44 19.74 13.06
N GLU A 25 0.70 19.47 13.68
CA GLU A 25 1.56 18.37 13.22
C GLU A 25 0.82 17.05 13.45
N VAL A 26 0.81 16.21 12.43
CA VAL A 26 0.19 14.88 12.51
C VAL A 26 1.28 13.84 12.34
N TYR A 27 1.28 12.86 13.24
CA TYR A 27 2.19 11.73 13.21
C TYR A 27 1.40 10.43 13.13
N GLY A 28 1.87 9.48 12.30
CA GLY A 28 1.25 8.18 12.15
C GLY A 28 0.97 7.82 10.69
N ILE A 29 -0.10 7.07 10.47
CA ILE A 29 -0.46 6.60 9.12
C ILE A 29 -1.94 6.83 8.81
N GLU A 30 -2.24 7.06 7.54
CA GLU A 30 -3.55 6.71 6.96
C GLU A 30 -3.42 5.41 6.18
N GLN A 31 -4.37 4.49 6.34
CA GLN A 31 -4.43 3.29 5.54
C GLN A 31 -5.82 2.99 4.99
N ALA A 32 -5.85 2.41 3.79
CA ALA A 32 -7.05 1.83 3.19
C ALA A 32 -6.69 0.47 2.60
N VAL A 33 -7.48 -0.55 2.94
CA VAL A 33 -7.26 -1.94 2.51
C VAL A 33 -8.40 -2.39 1.61
N SER A 34 -8.06 -3.02 0.50
CA SER A 34 -9.00 -3.65 -0.43
C SER A 34 -8.52 -5.04 -0.79
N ALA A 35 -9.10 -6.06 -0.15
CA ALA A 35 -9.00 -7.44 -0.60
C ALA A 35 -10.04 -7.67 -1.70
N PHE A 36 -9.67 -8.37 -2.76
CA PHE A 36 -10.57 -8.63 -3.88
C PHE A 36 -10.44 -10.06 -4.39
N GLN A 37 -11.56 -10.61 -4.82
CA GLN A 37 -11.63 -11.85 -5.57
C GLN A 37 -12.69 -11.64 -6.65
N LEU A 38 -12.30 -11.80 -7.91
CA LEU A 38 -13.12 -11.54 -9.08
C LEU A 38 -13.31 -12.83 -9.88
N PRO A 39 -14.48 -12.99 -10.54
CA PRO A 39 -14.66 -14.05 -11.52
C PRO A 39 -13.70 -13.84 -12.72
N SER A 40 -13.32 -14.93 -13.36
CA SER A 40 -12.48 -14.95 -14.57
C SER A 40 -13.11 -15.89 -15.59
N ASN A 41 -13.14 -15.49 -16.86
CA ASN A 41 -13.58 -16.33 -17.98
C ASN A 41 -12.46 -17.27 -18.51
N GLY A 42 -11.35 -17.37 -17.78
CA GLY A 42 -10.19 -18.23 -18.06
C GLY A 42 -9.36 -18.48 -16.80
N PRO A 43 -8.10 -18.93 -16.92
CA PRO A 43 -7.23 -19.15 -15.76
C PRO A 43 -7.14 -17.90 -14.88
N ALA A 44 -7.54 -18.03 -13.62
CA ALA A 44 -7.47 -16.93 -12.67
C ALA A 44 -6.01 -16.55 -12.46
N ARG A 45 -5.70 -15.27 -12.67
CA ARG A 45 -4.36 -14.70 -12.47
C ARG A 45 -4.28 -14.03 -11.10
N PRO A 46 -3.43 -14.53 -10.18
CA PRO A 46 -3.10 -13.81 -8.95
C PRO A 46 -2.60 -12.40 -9.27
N GLY A 47 -2.96 -11.44 -8.43
CA GLY A 47 -2.71 -10.01 -8.62
C GLY A 47 -3.74 -9.31 -9.51
N ILE A 48 -4.41 -9.98 -10.46
CA ILE A 48 -5.46 -9.37 -11.31
C ILE A 48 -6.86 -9.76 -10.83
N HIS A 49 -7.08 -11.06 -10.58
CA HIS A 49 -8.38 -11.59 -10.18
C HIS A 49 -8.48 -11.80 -8.68
N SER A 50 -7.33 -11.96 -8.01
CA SER A 50 -7.26 -12.12 -6.57
C SER A 50 -6.07 -11.38 -6.02
N GLY A 51 -6.22 -10.74 -4.86
CA GLY A 51 -5.12 -10.11 -4.16
C GLY A 51 -5.59 -9.10 -3.13
N LYS A 52 -4.64 -8.31 -2.66
CA LYS A 52 -4.86 -7.23 -1.72
C LYS A 52 -4.12 -5.98 -2.15
N VAL A 53 -4.84 -4.87 -2.21
CA VAL A 53 -4.28 -3.53 -2.38
C VAL A 53 -4.36 -2.80 -1.05
N ILE A 54 -3.24 -2.26 -0.58
CA ILE A 54 -3.15 -1.40 0.60
C ILE A 54 -2.60 -0.05 0.17
N SER A 55 -3.41 0.99 0.29
CA SER A 55 -2.93 2.38 0.17
C SER A 55 -2.51 2.87 1.54
N VAL A 56 -1.28 3.34 1.66
CA VAL A 56 -0.71 3.89 2.89
C VAL A 56 -0.30 5.34 2.64
N LYS A 57 -0.41 6.18 3.66
CA LYS A 57 0.20 7.51 3.67
C LYS A 57 0.87 7.69 5.02
N LEU A 58 2.19 7.91 5.00
CA LEU A 58 2.95 8.19 6.20
C LEU A 58 2.85 9.68 6.53
N LEU A 59 2.49 10.01 7.77
CA LEU A 59 2.30 11.38 8.25
C LEU A 59 3.39 11.67 9.29
N ALA A 60 4.23 12.66 9.04
CA ALA A 60 5.19 13.15 10.02
C ALA A 60 5.35 14.67 9.86
N GLY A 61 4.83 15.44 10.81
CA GLY A 61 4.89 16.90 10.79
C GLY A 61 3.71 17.56 10.05
N PRO A 62 3.86 18.83 9.61
CA PRO A 62 2.77 19.61 9.00
C PRO A 62 2.54 19.30 7.50
N GLN A 63 3.35 18.41 6.93
CA GLN A 63 3.31 18.06 5.52
C GLN A 63 2.10 17.18 5.18
N ALA A 64 1.73 17.13 3.90
CA ALA A 64 0.62 16.30 3.41
C ALA A 64 0.88 14.79 3.52
N GLY A 65 2.09 14.38 3.90
CA GLY A 65 2.52 13.00 4.05
C GLY A 65 3.08 12.37 2.78
N VAL A 66 3.62 11.16 2.92
CA VAL A 66 4.23 10.38 1.84
C VAL A 66 3.30 9.21 1.47
N PRO A 67 2.51 9.33 0.38
CA PRO A 67 1.58 8.29 -0.01
C PRO A 67 2.25 7.22 -0.88
N PHE A 68 1.86 5.96 -0.68
CA PHE A 68 2.25 4.84 -1.52
C PHE A 68 1.17 3.74 -1.51
N VAL A 69 1.28 2.79 -2.44
CA VAL A 69 0.35 1.68 -2.61
C VAL A 69 1.13 0.38 -2.75
N ILE A 70 0.75 -0.60 -1.94
CA ILE A 70 1.18 -1.99 -2.08
C ILE A 70 0.05 -2.76 -2.76
N TRP A 71 0.35 -3.41 -3.86
CA TRP A 71 -0.55 -4.34 -4.54
C TRP A 71 0.09 -5.72 -4.55
N CYS A 72 -0.45 -6.60 -3.73
CA CYS A 72 0.05 -7.96 -3.55
C CYS A 72 -0.97 -8.98 -4.07
N ASP A 73 -0.49 -10.04 -4.71
CA ASP A 73 -1.32 -11.18 -5.13
C ASP A 73 -1.79 -12.04 -3.94
N SER A 74 -1.16 -11.91 -2.77
CA SER A 74 -1.54 -12.60 -1.54
C SER A 74 -2.71 -11.93 -0.81
N GLN A 75 -3.77 -12.69 -0.59
CA GLN A 75 -4.89 -12.32 0.31
C GLN A 75 -4.48 -12.19 1.77
N ARG A 76 -3.33 -12.76 2.14
CA ARG A 76 -2.86 -12.84 3.52
C ARG A 76 -1.96 -11.68 3.94
N LEU A 77 -1.70 -10.72 3.04
CA LEU A 77 -0.98 -9.49 3.38
C LEU A 77 -1.66 -8.76 4.55
N ARG A 78 -0.93 -8.49 5.62
CA ARG A 78 -1.42 -7.77 6.80
C ARG A 78 -0.43 -6.66 7.12
N GLY A 79 -0.94 -5.50 7.53
CA GLY A 79 -0.07 -4.40 7.91
C GLY A 79 -0.66 -3.54 9.02
N ARG A 80 0.24 -2.82 9.66
CA ARG A 80 -0.02 -1.86 10.73
C ARG A 80 1.01 -0.74 10.63
N GLY A 81 0.75 0.38 11.27
CA GLY A 81 1.75 1.42 11.40
C GLY A 81 1.45 2.33 12.56
N GLY A 82 2.36 3.26 12.79
CA GLY A 82 2.34 4.19 13.90
C GLY A 82 3.31 5.32 13.63
N GLY A 83 3.40 6.25 14.56
CA GLY A 83 4.31 7.36 14.46
C GLY A 83 4.28 8.23 15.69
N GLY A 84 5.29 9.08 15.81
CA GLY A 84 5.43 10.06 16.88
C GLY A 84 6.39 11.19 16.52
N PRO A 85 6.37 12.30 17.27
CA PRO A 85 7.13 13.49 16.93
C PRO A 85 8.65 13.31 16.82
N ARG A 86 9.22 12.36 17.58
CA ARG A 86 10.66 12.09 17.59
C ARG A 86 11.08 11.09 16.51
N ASP A 87 10.19 10.15 16.21
CA ASP A 87 10.50 8.97 15.42
C ASP A 87 10.00 9.09 13.98
N GLY A 88 9.09 10.03 13.69
CA GLY A 88 8.45 10.13 12.38
C GLY A 88 7.25 9.19 12.27
N ALA A 89 7.07 8.56 11.10
CA ALA A 89 6.04 7.56 10.88
C ALA A 89 6.57 6.31 10.19
N GLU A 90 6.07 5.17 10.65
CA GLU A 90 6.43 3.86 10.13
C GLU A 90 5.18 3.03 9.78
N TYR A 91 5.36 2.15 8.80
CA TYR A 91 4.39 1.14 8.41
C TYR A 91 5.12 -0.19 8.27
N ARG A 92 4.54 -1.25 8.82
CA ARG A 92 5.06 -2.61 8.70
C ARG A 92 3.96 -3.53 8.20
N ALA A 93 4.29 -4.38 7.26
CA ALA A 93 3.42 -5.41 6.74
C ALA A 93 4.16 -6.70 6.46
N GLU A 94 3.40 -7.79 6.38
CA GLU A 94 3.91 -9.12 6.14
C GLU A 94 2.95 -9.91 5.25
N ALA A 95 3.51 -10.76 4.40
CA ALA A 95 2.75 -11.73 3.62
C ALA A 95 3.51 -13.05 3.47
N PRO A 96 2.84 -14.20 3.56
CA PRO A 96 3.47 -15.48 3.29
C PRO A 96 3.79 -15.63 1.80
N THR A 97 4.93 -16.22 1.50
CA THR A 97 5.37 -16.64 0.15
C THR A 97 4.97 -18.09 -0.13
N SER A 98 5.13 -18.53 -1.39
CA SER A 98 4.73 -19.89 -1.81
C SER A 98 5.53 -21.00 -1.14
N ASN A 99 6.77 -20.74 -0.72
CA ASN A 99 7.62 -21.67 0.03
C ASN A 99 7.33 -21.70 1.55
N GLY A 100 6.40 -20.88 2.04
CA GLY A 100 6.03 -20.80 3.46
C GLY A 100 6.81 -19.79 4.28
N ASP A 101 7.80 -19.10 3.69
CA ASP A 101 8.48 -17.98 4.34
C ASP A 101 7.56 -16.76 4.49
N VAL A 102 8.00 -15.77 5.26
CA VAL A 102 7.29 -14.50 5.47
C VAL A 102 8.09 -13.38 4.85
N MET A 103 7.53 -12.74 3.82
CA MET A 103 8.05 -11.51 3.27
C MET A 103 7.67 -10.34 4.18
N ALA A 104 8.68 -9.62 4.68
CA ALA A 104 8.51 -8.36 5.41
C ALA A 104 8.46 -7.15 4.45
N ILE A 105 7.65 -6.15 4.83
CA ILE A 105 7.52 -4.87 4.17
C ILE A 105 7.59 -3.78 5.24
N ASP A 106 8.57 -2.89 5.17
CA ASP A 106 8.77 -1.83 6.16
C ASP A 106 8.93 -0.47 5.47
N ALA A 107 8.04 0.47 5.77
CA ALA A 107 8.08 1.83 5.25
C ALA A 107 8.34 2.83 6.37
N PHE A 108 9.07 3.89 6.05
CA PHE A 108 9.46 4.91 7.01
C PHE A 108 9.52 6.30 6.39
N THR A 109 9.12 7.31 7.15
CA THR A 109 9.38 8.73 6.88
C THR A 109 9.74 9.43 8.17
N LYS A 110 10.67 10.38 8.11
CA LYS A 110 11.01 11.26 9.24
C LYS A 110 10.35 12.63 9.14
N ASP A 111 10.07 13.10 7.93
CA ASP A 111 9.73 14.49 7.63
C ASP A 111 8.38 14.66 6.91
N GLY A 112 7.69 13.56 6.62
CA GLY A 112 6.41 13.56 5.91
C GLY A 112 6.53 14.00 4.44
N ARG A 113 7.74 14.06 3.89
CA ARG A 113 8.05 14.50 2.52
C ARG A 113 8.81 13.42 1.74
N SER A 114 9.85 12.85 2.34
CA SER A 114 10.66 11.76 1.81
C SER A 114 10.36 10.47 2.57
N GLY A 115 10.57 9.32 1.95
CA GLY A 115 10.38 8.06 2.65
C GLY A 115 10.99 6.90 1.93
N THR A 116 11.31 5.88 2.69
CA THR A 116 11.90 4.63 2.20
C THR A 116 10.92 3.50 2.41
N LEU A 117 10.92 2.54 1.50
CA LEU A 117 10.20 1.28 1.62
C LEU A 117 11.20 0.14 1.46
N HIS A 118 11.18 -0.83 2.36
CA HIS A 118 11.94 -2.06 2.27
C HIS A 118 10.97 -3.20 2.01
N ILE A 119 11.20 -4.02 0.99
CA ILE A 119 10.41 -5.22 0.70
C ILE A 119 11.37 -6.39 0.57
N ALA A 120 11.20 -7.43 1.39
CA ALA A 120 12.13 -8.56 1.47
C ALA A 120 13.59 -8.12 1.66
N GLY A 121 13.83 -7.06 2.44
CA GLY A 121 15.16 -6.50 2.69
C GLY A 121 15.71 -5.60 1.56
N MET A 122 15.02 -5.50 0.41
CA MET A 122 15.43 -4.62 -0.69
C MET A 122 14.90 -3.20 -0.48
N PRO A 123 15.75 -2.16 -0.53
CA PRO A 123 15.34 -0.77 -0.33
C PRO A 123 14.77 -0.15 -1.61
N TYR A 124 13.77 0.72 -1.45
CA TYR A 124 13.14 1.53 -2.48
C TYR A 124 12.92 2.95 -1.95
N ASP A 125 13.18 3.95 -2.79
CA ASP A 125 12.83 5.35 -2.49
C ASP A 125 11.41 5.64 -2.96
N LEU A 126 10.54 6.16 -2.08
CA LEU A 126 9.16 6.51 -2.42
C LEU A 126 9.06 7.70 -3.41
N ALA A 127 10.16 8.40 -3.67
CA ALA A 127 10.25 9.42 -4.72
C ALA A 127 10.27 8.83 -6.14
N ASP A 128 10.85 7.63 -6.32
CA ASP A 128 11.03 7.00 -7.65
C ASP A 128 9.75 6.36 -8.18
N GLY A 129 8.77 6.15 -7.30
CA GLY A 129 7.49 5.55 -7.64
C GLY A 129 6.72 5.18 -6.39
N ARG A 130 5.39 5.26 -6.49
CA ARG A 130 4.50 5.13 -5.34
C ARG A 130 3.61 3.89 -5.41
N LEU A 131 3.70 3.09 -6.46
CA LEU A 131 2.98 1.83 -6.58
C LEU A 131 3.99 0.68 -6.60
N PHE A 132 3.78 -0.29 -5.72
CA PHE A 132 4.59 -1.49 -5.61
C PHE A 132 3.73 -2.70 -5.93
N LEU A 133 4.01 -3.34 -7.07
CA LEU A 133 3.41 -4.62 -7.42
C LEU A 133 4.27 -5.72 -6.82
N ILE A 134 3.66 -6.63 -6.07
CA ILE A 134 4.35 -7.69 -5.36
C ILE A 134 3.72 -9.03 -5.70
N SER A 135 4.50 -9.94 -6.28
CA SER A 135 4.09 -11.33 -6.42
C SER A 135 4.79 -12.20 -5.40
N THR A 136 4.01 -13.00 -4.68
CA THR A 136 4.49 -13.97 -3.70
C THR A 136 4.39 -15.41 -4.22
N GLN A 137 4.21 -15.62 -5.53
CA GLN A 137 4.12 -16.95 -6.14
C GLN A 137 5.47 -17.67 -6.20
N ASP A 138 6.56 -16.93 -6.26
CA ASP A 138 7.92 -17.46 -6.27
C ASP A 138 8.50 -17.60 -4.85
N ALA A 139 9.55 -18.41 -4.69
CA ALA A 139 10.27 -18.55 -3.41
C ALA A 139 10.85 -17.20 -2.94
N THR A 140 11.33 -16.40 -3.87
CA THR A 140 11.71 -15.00 -3.63
C THR A 140 10.64 -14.09 -4.23
N PRO A 141 10.05 -13.18 -3.45
CA PRO A 141 8.99 -12.32 -3.96
C PRO A 141 9.52 -11.42 -5.07
N ARG A 142 8.73 -11.30 -6.14
CA ARG A 142 9.01 -10.35 -7.22
C ARG A 142 8.37 -9.03 -6.90
N VAL A 143 9.13 -7.95 -7.07
CA VAL A 143 8.67 -6.60 -6.78
C VAL A 143 8.91 -5.72 -7.99
N LEU A 144 7.92 -4.91 -8.35
CA LEU A 144 8.06 -3.85 -9.34
C LEU A 144 7.57 -2.53 -8.75
N GLN A 145 8.48 -1.56 -8.69
CA GLN A 145 8.13 -0.17 -8.40
C GLN A 145 7.69 0.51 -9.69
N VAL A 146 6.48 1.06 -9.68
CA VAL A 146 5.86 1.74 -10.82
C VAL A 146 5.74 3.23 -10.49
N GLN A 147 6.27 4.05 -11.38
CA GLN A 147 6.01 5.48 -11.37
C GLN A 147 4.59 5.71 -11.91
N CYS A 148 3.64 5.95 -11.00
CA CYS A 148 2.27 6.28 -11.37
C CYS A 148 1.72 7.39 -10.48
N GLU A 149 0.85 8.21 -11.05
CA GLU A 149 0.05 9.15 -10.28
C GLU A 149 -0.99 8.38 -9.47
N LEU A 150 -0.90 8.43 -8.14
CA LEU A 150 -1.86 7.74 -7.26
C LEU A 150 -3.30 8.25 -7.41
N THR A 151 -3.50 9.34 -8.15
CA THR A 151 -4.82 9.85 -8.52
C THR A 151 -5.62 8.84 -9.34
N GLU A 152 -4.95 8.01 -10.13
CA GLU A 152 -5.54 6.92 -10.92
C GLU A 152 -6.12 5.82 -10.01
N LEU A 153 -5.59 5.71 -8.79
CA LEU A 153 -6.02 4.77 -7.76
C LEU A 153 -6.93 5.39 -6.68
N LYS A 154 -7.23 6.71 -6.74
CA LYS A 154 -8.09 7.42 -5.78
C LYS A 154 -9.48 6.78 -5.65
N GLY A 155 -9.90 6.06 -6.68
CA GLY A 155 -11.12 5.29 -6.72
C GLY A 155 -11.25 4.07 -5.81
N ILE A 156 -10.14 3.67 -5.18
CA ILE A 156 -10.11 2.56 -4.22
C ILE A 156 -10.58 3.04 -2.82
N ARG A 157 -10.57 4.36 -2.56
CA ARG A 157 -11.13 4.95 -1.34
C ARG A 157 -12.60 5.31 -1.56
N GLY A 158 -13.50 4.62 -0.84
CA GLY A 158 -14.95 4.89 -0.84
C GLY A 158 -15.72 4.19 -1.96
N GLY A 159 -16.97 3.80 -1.66
CA GLY A 159 -17.84 3.01 -2.56
C GLY A 159 -17.94 1.52 -2.19
N PRO A 160 -18.90 0.76 -2.77
CA PRO A 160 -19.06 -0.66 -2.52
C PRO A 160 -17.78 -1.47 -2.82
N VAL A 161 -17.50 -2.54 -2.07
CA VAL A 161 -16.28 -3.37 -2.26
C VAL A 161 -16.18 -3.91 -3.69
N GLN A 162 -17.32 -4.28 -4.28
CA GLN A 162 -17.38 -4.85 -5.62
C GLN A 162 -16.96 -3.85 -6.71
N THR A 163 -17.29 -2.56 -6.55
CA THR A 163 -16.85 -1.52 -7.49
C THR A 163 -15.37 -1.21 -7.35
N ARG A 164 -14.77 -1.36 -6.16
CA ARG A 164 -13.32 -1.20 -5.97
C ARG A 164 -12.55 -2.33 -6.65
N ALA A 165 -12.97 -3.57 -6.45
CA ALA A 165 -12.35 -4.74 -7.09
C ALA A 165 -12.39 -4.63 -8.62
N GLN A 166 -13.54 -4.27 -9.20
CA GLN A 166 -13.68 -4.04 -10.64
C GLN A 166 -12.77 -2.91 -11.15
N ARG A 167 -12.59 -1.83 -10.38
CA ARG A 167 -11.68 -0.73 -10.76
C ARG A 167 -10.22 -1.14 -10.70
N ILE A 168 -9.83 -1.94 -9.72
CA ILE A 168 -8.48 -2.52 -9.60
C ILE A 168 -8.20 -3.40 -10.83
N ALA A 169 -9.10 -4.32 -11.16
CA ALA A 169 -8.95 -5.17 -12.34
C ALA A 169 -8.90 -4.36 -13.63
N LYS A 170 -9.82 -3.40 -13.81
CA LYS A 170 -9.82 -2.52 -14.98
C LYS A 170 -8.51 -1.75 -15.12
N PHE A 171 -7.97 -1.23 -14.01
CA PHE A 171 -6.66 -0.57 -14.02
C PHE A 171 -5.53 -1.53 -14.41
N ALA A 172 -5.52 -2.76 -13.87
CA ALA A 172 -4.53 -3.78 -14.27
C ALA A 172 -4.61 -4.13 -15.75
N GLU A 173 -5.81 -4.18 -16.33
CA GLU A 173 -6.01 -4.50 -17.75
C GLU A 173 -5.57 -3.36 -18.68
N GLN A 174 -5.81 -2.12 -18.27
CA GLN A 174 -5.51 -0.92 -19.06
C GLN A 174 -4.06 -0.46 -18.95
N ASN A 175 -3.37 -0.76 -17.85
CA ASN A 175 -1.97 -0.42 -17.65
C ASN A 175 -1.07 -1.57 -18.11
N GLU A 176 -0.35 -1.37 -19.23
CA GLU A 176 0.51 -2.41 -19.82
C GLU A 176 1.59 -2.91 -18.86
N THR A 177 2.24 -2.00 -18.12
CA THR A 177 3.28 -2.35 -17.14
C THR A 177 2.73 -3.26 -16.04
N VAL A 178 1.56 -2.92 -15.49
CA VAL A 178 0.88 -3.73 -14.46
C VAL A 178 0.45 -5.08 -15.04
N ARG A 179 -0.17 -5.07 -16.22
CA ARG A 179 -0.61 -6.31 -16.89
C ARG A 179 0.56 -7.25 -17.18
N LYS A 180 1.68 -6.71 -17.67
CA LYS A 180 2.88 -7.48 -18.01
C LYS A 180 3.49 -8.10 -16.76
N PHE A 181 3.62 -7.32 -15.68
CA PHE A 181 4.11 -7.83 -14.40
C PHE A 181 3.33 -9.06 -13.92
N TRP A 182 2.00 -8.99 -13.89
CA TRP A 182 1.17 -10.10 -13.43
C TRP A 182 1.12 -11.27 -14.41
N THR A 183 1.27 -11.02 -15.71
CA THR A 183 1.33 -12.10 -16.72
C THR A 183 2.65 -12.84 -16.64
N ASP A 184 3.76 -12.13 -16.45
CA ASP A 184 5.09 -12.72 -16.30
C ASP A 184 5.27 -13.44 -14.96
N SER A 185 4.47 -13.09 -13.95
CA SER A 185 4.48 -13.71 -12.61
C SER A 185 3.57 -14.93 -12.48
N ALA A 186 2.76 -15.21 -13.51
CA ALA A 186 1.88 -16.38 -13.55
C ALA A 186 2.54 -17.63 -14.14
N LYS A 187 3.87 -17.65 -14.33
CA LYS A 187 4.57 -18.81 -14.88
C LYS A 187 4.65 -19.91 -13.80
N PRO A 188 4.30 -21.17 -14.15
CA PRO A 188 4.33 -22.31 -13.24
C PRO A 188 5.75 -22.71 -12.83
#